data_AF-A0A6I1G2G9-F1
#
_entry.id   AF-A0A6I1G2G9-F1
#
_cell.length_a   1.000
_cell.length_b   1.000
_cell.length_c   1.000
_cell.angle_alpha   90.00
_cell.angle_beta   90.00
_cell.angle_gamma   90.00
#
_symmetry.space_group_name_H-M   'P 1'
#
loop_
_entity.id
_entity.type
_entity.pdbx_description
1 polymer ?
#
loop_
_entity_poly.entity_id
_entity_poly.type
_entity_poly.pdbx_seq_one_letter_code
_entity_poly.pdbx_strand_id
1 'polypeptide(L)'
;MALIDSPWSRLRNPAPIPPGFTARTLIDLDDLAFAQLIQAHLVPRDQDPQGRRLWERFWRVLREDDRLADRTYDVLEQFLSTTEDAIESGNLDDAGTKRAEKFTQQCEMSWQRVNRGRDRNGALGWAGQHATAHPPQSRRVIASLIAAIARHRADVLREFGKPTASDAELWDVMARLGLDPRDYDTRDR
;
A
#
# COMPACT_ATOMS: atom_id res chain seq x y z
N MET A 1 -13.35 -4.51 -14.86
CA MET A 1 -13.12 -5.96 -15.00
C MET A 1 -11.97 -6.33 -14.09
N ALA A 2 -12.10 -7.38 -13.28
CA ALA A 2 -11.01 -7.82 -12.41
C ALA A 2 -9.83 -8.32 -13.26
N LEU A 3 -8.58 -8.13 -12.81
CA LEU A 3 -7.43 -8.74 -13.49
C LEU A 3 -7.44 -10.27 -13.37
N ILE A 4 -7.94 -10.78 -12.24
CA ILE A 4 -8.08 -12.21 -11.96
C ILE A 4 -9.46 -12.43 -11.34
N ASP A 5 -10.32 -13.18 -12.03
CA ASP A 5 -11.73 -13.38 -11.61
C ASP A 5 -11.89 -14.32 -10.39
N SER A 6 -10.89 -15.15 -10.11
CA SER A 6 -10.92 -16.10 -8.98
C SER A 6 -9.54 -16.23 -8.33
N PRO A 7 -9.06 -15.18 -7.65
CA PRO A 7 -7.70 -15.12 -7.14
C PRO A 7 -7.44 -16.13 -6.01
N TRP A 8 -8.47 -16.59 -5.29
CA TRP A 8 -8.37 -17.66 -4.28
C TRP A 8 -8.26 -19.09 -4.85
N SER A 9 -8.37 -19.24 -6.18
CA SER A 9 -8.35 -20.56 -6.83
C SER A 9 -6.96 -21.20 -6.76
N ARG A 10 -6.92 -22.55 -6.83
CA ARG A 10 -5.65 -23.29 -6.79
C ARG A 10 -4.83 -23.01 -8.05
N LEU A 11 -3.67 -22.41 -7.85
CA LEU A 11 -2.68 -22.20 -8.91
C LEU A 11 -1.98 -23.51 -9.28
N ARG A 12 -2.34 -24.05 -10.45
CA ARG A 12 -1.72 -25.26 -11.03
C ARG A 12 -0.30 -25.00 -11.53
N ASN A 13 -0.09 -23.87 -12.21
CA ASN A 13 1.22 -23.47 -12.72
C ASN A 13 1.53 -22.04 -12.24
N PRO A 14 2.06 -21.87 -11.02
CA PRO A 14 2.39 -20.54 -10.51
C PRO A 14 3.47 -19.88 -11.36
N ALA A 15 3.31 -18.59 -11.64
CA ALA A 15 4.37 -17.80 -12.25
C ALA A 15 5.63 -17.86 -11.35
N PRO A 16 6.82 -18.23 -11.87
CA PRO A 16 8.03 -18.25 -11.06
C PRO A 16 8.58 -16.83 -10.88
N ILE A 17 9.24 -16.57 -9.73
CA ILE A 17 10.03 -15.34 -9.55
C ILE A 17 11.17 -15.36 -10.58
N PRO A 18 11.27 -14.36 -11.49
CA PRO A 18 12.32 -14.36 -12.51
C PRO A 18 13.71 -14.32 -11.87
N PRO A 19 14.67 -15.17 -12.28
CA PRO A 19 16.03 -15.10 -11.74
C PRO A 19 16.66 -13.74 -12.08
N GLY A 20 17.28 -13.10 -11.08
CA GLY A 20 17.99 -11.84 -11.31
C GLY A 20 17.09 -10.61 -11.50
N PHE A 21 15.79 -10.68 -11.17
CA PHE A 21 14.88 -9.53 -11.27
C PHE A 21 15.41 -8.26 -10.57
N THR A 22 15.07 -7.12 -11.15
CA THR A 22 15.29 -5.76 -10.64
C THR A 22 13.95 -5.06 -10.44
N ALA A 23 13.95 -3.92 -9.73
CA ALA A 23 12.73 -3.11 -9.62
C ALA A 23 12.20 -2.72 -11.00
N ARG A 24 13.10 -2.30 -11.91
CA ARG A 24 12.75 -1.93 -13.29
C ARG A 24 12.06 -3.04 -14.05
N THR A 25 12.61 -4.26 -14.02
CA THR A 25 12.01 -5.39 -14.72
C THR A 25 10.64 -5.77 -14.16
N LEU A 26 10.38 -5.53 -12.87
CA LEU A 26 9.05 -5.76 -12.28
C LEU A 26 8.07 -4.64 -12.61
N ILE A 27 8.54 -3.39 -12.73
CA ILE A 27 7.74 -2.24 -13.16
C ILE A 27 7.28 -2.45 -14.61
N ASP A 28 8.16 -2.95 -15.46
CA ASP A 28 7.89 -3.12 -16.90
C ASP A 28 6.98 -4.33 -17.22
N LEU A 29 6.65 -5.18 -16.23
CA LEU A 29 5.63 -6.20 -16.39
C LEU A 29 4.28 -5.55 -16.67
N ASP A 30 3.45 -6.17 -17.51
CA ASP A 30 2.04 -5.78 -17.63
C ASP A 30 1.25 -6.09 -16.34
N ASP A 31 0.07 -5.49 -16.20
CA ASP A 31 -0.72 -5.55 -14.97
C ASP A 31 -1.17 -6.96 -14.61
N LEU A 32 -1.52 -7.77 -15.62
CA LEU A 32 -1.94 -9.15 -15.40
C LEU A 32 -0.75 -10.02 -14.96
N ALA A 33 0.39 -9.91 -15.64
CA ALA A 33 1.60 -10.65 -15.28
C ALA A 33 2.10 -10.29 -13.88
N PHE A 34 2.05 -8.99 -13.52
CA PHE A 34 2.39 -8.54 -12.18
C PHE A 34 1.40 -9.10 -11.14
N ALA A 35 0.09 -9.02 -11.39
CA ALA A 35 -0.92 -9.56 -10.49
C ALA A 35 -0.75 -11.08 -10.28
N GLN A 36 -0.52 -11.84 -11.34
CA GLN A 36 -0.25 -13.28 -11.27
C GLN A 36 1.00 -13.61 -10.45
N LEU A 37 2.05 -12.78 -10.55
CA LEU A 37 3.26 -12.94 -9.76
C LEU A 37 3.00 -12.69 -8.26
N ILE A 38 2.23 -11.66 -7.92
CA ILE A 38 1.82 -11.39 -6.53
C ILE A 38 0.97 -12.56 -5.99
N GLN A 39 -0.05 -12.98 -6.73
CA GLN A 39 -0.94 -14.09 -6.37
C GLN A 39 -0.16 -15.37 -6.09
N ALA A 40 0.80 -15.70 -6.95
CA ALA A 40 1.62 -16.91 -6.83
C ALA A 40 2.54 -16.92 -5.59
N HIS A 41 2.88 -15.74 -5.06
CA HIS A 41 3.91 -15.57 -4.04
C HIS A 41 3.44 -14.85 -2.77
N LEU A 42 2.14 -14.84 -2.46
CA LEU A 42 1.61 -14.37 -1.17
C LEU A 42 2.24 -15.10 0.03
N VAL A 43 2.56 -16.39 -0.16
CA VAL A 43 3.26 -17.24 0.80
C VAL A 43 4.46 -17.92 0.14
N PRO A 44 5.52 -18.27 0.89
CA PRO A 44 6.61 -19.09 0.36
C PRO A 44 6.07 -20.44 -0.09
N ARG A 45 6.41 -20.86 -1.31
CA ARG A 45 5.98 -22.16 -1.85
C ARG A 45 6.99 -23.28 -1.57
N ASP A 46 8.27 -22.94 -1.62
CA ASP A 46 9.35 -23.89 -1.43
C ASP A 46 9.77 -23.94 0.04
N GLN A 47 10.01 -25.15 0.54
CA GLN A 47 10.71 -25.35 1.81
C GLN A 47 12.24 -25.21 1.68
N ASP A 48 12.72 -25.10 0.44
CA ASP A 48 14.13 -24.92 0.15
C ASP A 48 14.64 -23.54 0.62
N PRO A 49 15.79 -23.47 1.32
CA PRO A 49 16.38 -22.21 1.76
C PRO A 49 16.66 -21.20 0.64
N GLN A 50 17.00 -21.63 -0.58
CA GLN A 50 17.25 -20.70 -1.68
C GLN A 50 15.94 -20.11 -2.21
N GLY A 51 14.92 -20.94 -2.38
CA GLY A 51 13.56 -20.50 -2.74
C GLY A 51 13.00 -19.48 -1.74
N ARG A 52 13.19 -19.74 -0.43
CA ARG A 52 12.79 -18.79 0.62
C ARG A 52 13.55 -17.46 0.55
N ARG A 53 14.86 -17.48 0.32
CA ARG A 53 15.66 -16.25 0.14
C ARG A 53 15.24 -15.45 -1.09
N LEU A 54 14.92 -16.13 -2.19
CA LEU A 54 14.42 -15.49 -3.41
C LEU A 54 13.07 -14.80 -3.15
N TRP A 55 12.17 -15.48 -2.44
CA TRP A 55 10.89 -14.92 -2.00
C TRP A 55 11.06 -13.71 -1.06
N GLU A 56 11.96 -13.78 -0.08
CA GLU A 56 12.25 -12.65 0.81
C GLU A 56 12.83 -11.46 0.03
N ARG A 57 13.75 -11.71 -0.91
CA ARG A 57 14.30 -10.68 -1.79
C ARG A 57 13.21 -10.04 -2.64
N PHE A 58 12.27 -10.82 -3.16
CA PHE A 58 11.16 -10.32 -3.98
C PHE A 58 10.30 -9.32 -3.22
N TRP A 59 9.79 -9.71 -2.05
CA TRP A 59 9.00 -8.82 -1.21
C TRP A 59 9.78 -7.61 -0.71
N ARG A 60 11.09 -7.75 -0.49
CA ARG A 60 11.95 -6.62 -0.15
C ARG A 60 12.00 -5.59 -1.29
N VAL A 61 12.18 -6.02 -2.53
CA VAL A 61 12.21 -5.10 -3.70
C VAL A 61 10.86 -4.42 -3.89
N LEU A 62 9.75 -5.15 -3.77
CA LEU A 62 8.40 -4.57 -3.85
C LEU A 62 8.20 -3.46 -2.81
N ARG A 63 8.74 -3.66 -1.61
CA ARG A 63 8.65 -2.70 -0.52
C ARG A 63 9.61 -1.51 -0.66
N GLU A 64 10.80 -1.71 -1.20
CA GLU A 64 11.82 -0.65 -1.25
C GLU A 64 11.57 0.35 -2.38
N ASP A 65 10.84 -0.05 -3.41
CA ASP A 65 10.44 0.83 -4.51
C ASP A 65 9.00 1.35 -4.32
N ASP A 66 8.81 2.67 -4.39
CA ASP A 66 7.51 3.29 -4.12
C ASP A 66 6.43 2.89 -5.14
N ARG A 67 6.80 2.82 -6.43
CA ARG A 67 5.88 2.47 -7.51
C ARG A 67 5.46 1.02 -7.42
N LEU A 68 6.40 0.12 -7.15
CA LEU A 68 6.09 -1.30 -6.99
C LEU A 68 5.21 -1.56 -5.77
N ALA A 69 5.40 -0.82 -4.69
CA ALA A 69 4.54 -0.96 -3.53
C ALA A 69 3.12 -0.45 -3.79
N ASP A 70 2.96 0.73 -4.40
CA ASP A 70 1.63 1.23 -4.79
C ASP A 70 0.92 0.22 -5.68
N ARG A 71 1.61 -0.25 -6.72
CA ARG A 71 1.08 -1.29 -7.61
C ARG A 71 0.74 -2.59 -6.88
N THR A 72 1.52 -2.97 -5.86
CA THR A 72 1.23 -4.15 -5.04
C THR A 72 -0.01 -3.94 -4.19
N TYR A 73 -0.23 -2.75 -3.63
CA TYR A 73 -1.46 -2.44 -2.90
C TYR A 73 -2.68 -2.51 -3.81
N ASP A 74 -2.62 -1.89 -4.99
CA ASP A 74 -3.72 -1.89 -5.97
C ASP A 74 -4.13 -3.34 -6.33
N VAL A 75 -3.14 -4.22 -6.55
CA VAL A 75 -3.39 -5.64 -6.81
C VAL A 75 -4.01 -6.35 -5.60
N LEU A 76 -3.46 -6.12 -4.40
CA LEU A 76 -3.97 -6.76 -3.18
C LEU A 76 -5.40 -6.29 -2.85
N GLU A 77 -5.71 -5.02 -3.06
CA GLU A 77 -7.05 -4.44 -2.88
C GLU A 77 -8.04 -5.06 -3.88
N GLN A 78 -7.66 -5.16 -5.15
CA GLN A 78 -8.50 -5.83 -6.15
C GLN A 78 -8.74 -7.31 -5.81
N PHE A 79 -7.71 -8.00 -5.31
CA PHE A 79 -7.84 -9.39 -4.85
C PHE A 79 -8.79 -9.53 -3.68
N LEU A 80 -8.70 -8.64 -2.68
CA LEU A 80 -9.60 -8.63 -1.53
C LEU A 80 -11.05 -8.37 -1.98
N SER A 81 -11.29 -7.29 -2.73
CA SER A 81 -12.63 -6.95 -3.23
C SER A 81 -13.24 -8.09 -4.06
N THR A 82 -12.49 -8.68 -5.00
CA THR A 82 -13.00 -9.81 -5.82
C THR A 82 -13.31 -11.04 -4.97
N THR A 83 -12.53 -11.27 -3.90
CA THR A 83 -12.73 -12.43 -3.01
C THR A 83 -13.92 -12.22 -2.08
N GLU A 84 -14.09 -11.01 -1.55
CA GLU A 84 -15.22 -10.60 -0.71
C GLU A 84 -16.54 -10.71 -1.49
N ASP A 85 -16.60 -10.16 -2.71
CA ASP A 85 -17.76 -10.27 -3.59
C ASP A 85 -18.16 -11.73 -3.82
N ALA A 86 -17.18 -12.62 -4.00
CA ALA A 86 -17.42 -14.04 -4.23
C ALA A 86 -17.96 -14.75 -2.98
N ILE A 87 -17.43 -14.42 -1.80
CA ILE A 87 -17.93 -14.94 -0.52
C ILE A 87 -19.37 -14.46 -0.28
N GLU A 88 -19.63 -13.17 -0.46
CA GLU A 88 -20.95 -12.56 -0.25
C GLU A 88 -22.00 -13.08 -1.24
N SER A 89 -21.60 -13.41 -2.46
CA SER A 89 -22.50 -13.96 -3.47
C SER A 89 -23.12 -15.31 -3.08
N GLY A 90 -22.52 -16.03 -2.11
CA GLY A 90 -22.98 -17.35 -1.67
C GLY A 90 -22.85 -18.47 -2.71
N ASN A 91 -22.19 -18.21 -3.85
CA ASN A 91 -22.06 -19.16 -4.95
C ASN A 91 -20.87 -20.13 -4.79
N LEU A 92 -20.09 -19.99 -3.71
CA LEU A 92 -18.95 -20.86 -3.42
C LEU A 92 -19.41 -22.12 -2.67
N ASP A 93 -18.81 -23.26 -3.01
CA ASP A 93 -18.91 -24.47 -2.20
C ASP A 93 -18.13 -24.30 -0.88
N ASP A 94 -18.40 -25.12 0.14
CA ASP A 94 -17.71 -25.06 1.44
C ASP A 94 -16.18 -25.04 1.31
N ALA A 95 -15.66 -25.79 0.33
CA ALA A 95 -14.23 -25.85 0.06
C ALA A 95 -13.72 -24.56 -0.61
N GLY A 96 -14.54 -23.90 -1.44
CA GLY A 96 -14.30 -22.60 -2.07
C GLY A 96 -14.30 -21.49 -1.05
N THR A 97 -15.30 -21.44 -0.17
CA THR A 97 -15.38 -20.43 0.90
C THR A 97 -14.16 -20.48 1.82
N LYS A 98 -13.76 -21.67 2.30
CA LYS A 98 -12.55 -21.81 3.11
C LYS A 98 -11.27 -21.39 2.40
N ARG A 99 -11.20 -21.58 1.06
CA ARG A 99 -10.05 -21.11 0.26
C ARG A 99 -10.06 -19.60 0.16
N ALA A 100 -11.22 -19.00 -0.09
CA ALA A 100 -11.40 -17.56 -0.19
C ALA A 100 -11.03 -16.86 1.13
N GLU A 101 -11.55 -17.33 2.27
CA GLU A 101 -11.20 -16.80 3.60
C GLU A 101 -9.69 -16.87 3.89
N LYS A 102 -9.06 -18.01 3.58
CA LYS A 102 -7.62 -18.16 3.76
C LYS A 102 -6.83 -17.24 2.83
N PHE A 103 -7.33 -17.02 1.62
CA PHE A 103 -6.71 -16.14 0.65
C PHE A 103 -6.76 -14.68 1.11
N THR A 104 -7.90 -14.23 1.67
CA THR A 104 -8.04 -12.91 2.33
C THR A 104 -6.95 -12.70 3.39
N GLN A 105 -6.77 -13.67 4.31
CA GLN A 105 -5.72 -13.60 5.33
C GLN A 105 -4.31 -13.50 4.73
N GLN A 106 -4.04 -14.20 3.62
CA GLN A 106 -2.74 -14.15 2.94
C GLN A 106 -2.48 -12.81 2.26
N CYS A 107 -3.51 -12.17 1.72
CA CYS A 107 -3.44 -10.81 1.18
C CYS A 107 -3.13 -9.81 2.29
N GLU A 108 -3.82 -9.87 3.43
CA GLU A 108 -3.57 -9.00 4.60
C GLU A 108 -2.15 -9.15 5.16
N MET A 109 -1.66 -10.39 5.31
CA MET A 109 -0.27 -10.64 5.74
C MET A 109 0.75 -10.06 4.75
N SER A 110 0.44 -10.12 3.45
CA SER A 110 1.29 -9.55 2.40
C SER A 110 1.25 -8.03 2.40
N TRP A 111 0.09 -7.43 2.67
CA TRP A 111 -0.07 -6.00 2.89
C TRP A 111 0.83 -5.50 4.03
N GLN A 112 0.78 -6.18 5.18
CA GLN A 112 1.65 -5.87 6.32
C GLN A 112 3.15 -6.01 5.98
N ARG A 113 3.49 -6.95 5.09
CA ARG A 113 4.88 -7.16 4.63
C ARG A 113 5.40 -5.98 3.82
N VAL A 114 4.58 -5.42 2.92
CA VAL A 114 4.91 -4.20 2.16
C VAL A 114 5.02 -2.98 3.10
N ASN A 115 4.24 -2.94 4.18
CA ASN A 115 4.31 -1.85 5.16
C ASN A 115 5.61 -1.87 6.01
N ARG A 116 6.13 -3.05 6.32
CA ARG A 116 7.19 -3.24 7.33
C ARG A 116 8.44 -2.40 7.03
N GLY A 117 8.70 -1.35 7.81
CA GLY A 117 9.91 -0.53 7.67
C GLY A 117 9.72 0.78 6.90
N ARG A 118 8.53 1.02 6.34
CA ARG A 118 8.12 2.33 5.82
C ARG A 118 7.59 3.28 6.91
N ASP A 119 7.39 2.78 8.13
CA ASP A 119 6.79 3.54 9.23
C ASP A 119 7.70 4.59 9.87
N ARG A 120 9.04 4.46 9.78
CA ARG A 120 9.97 5.38 10.47
C ARG A 120 10.42 6.60 9.64
N ASN A 121 10.44 6.46 8.30
CA ASN A 121 10.91 7.51 7.37
C ASN A 121 9.91 7.78 6.22
N GLY A 122 8.69 7.21 6.25
CA GLY A 122 7.70 7.33 5.18
C GLY A 122 6.79 8.56 5.28
N ALA A 123 5.77 8.63 4.42
CA ALA A 123 4.76 9.69 4.42
C ALA A 123 4.17 9.93 5.83
N LEU A 124 4.03 11.21 6.21
CA LEU A 124 3.74 11.68 7.58
C LEU A 124 4.83 11.38 8.62
N GLY A 125 6.06 11.04 8.24
CA GLY A 125 7.15 10.74 9.18
C GLY A 125 7.45 11.85 10.19
N TRP A 126 7.17 13.11 9.83
CA TRP A 126 7.26 14.27 10.74
C TRP A 126 6.23 14.25 11.87
N ALA A 127 5.08 13.58 11.68
CA ALA A 127 3.97 13.56 12.63
C ALA A 127 4.05 12.41 13.65
N GLY A 128 5.10 11.58 13.61
CA GLY A 128 5.40 10.57 14.63
C GLY A 128 4.21 9.66 14.97
N GLN A 129 3.74 9.67 16.22
CA GLN A 129 2.63 8.82 16.67
C GLN A 129 1.30 9.10 15.93
N HIS A 130 1.04 10.35 15.52
CA HIS A 130 -0.17 10.69 14.76
C HIS A 130 -0.17 10.04 13.37
N ALA A 131 1.01 9.88 12.76
CA ALA A 131 1.14 9.13 11.52
C ALA A 131 0.83 7.64 11.70
N THR A 132 1.27 7.05 12.82
CA THR A 132 1.13 5.60 13.05
C THR A 132 -0.32 5.12 13.17
N ALA A 133 -1.26 6.03 13.48
CA ALA A 133 -2.70 5.74 13.55
C ALA A 133 -3.35 5.43 12.19
N HIS A 134 -2.70 5.78 11.08
CA HIS A 134 -3.26 5.59 9.73
C HIS A 134 -2.59 4.43 8.98
N PRO A 135 -3.30 3.73 8.07
CA PRO A 135 -2.69 2.79 7.13
C PRO A 135 -1.70 3.49 6.17
N PRO A 136 -0.61 2.85 5.70
CA PRO A 136 0.42 3.52 4.92
C PRO A 136 -0.03 4.17 3.60
N GLN A 137 -0.97 3.57 2.88
CA GLN A 137 -1.55 4.18 1.67
C GLN A 137 -2.34 5.45 2.03
N SER A 138 -3.14 5.40 3.10
CA SER A 138 -3.82 6.59 3.64
C SER A 138 -2.82 7.66 4.06
N ARG A 139 -1.67 7.29 4.68
CA ARG A 139 -0.62 8.26 5.03
C ARG A 139 -0.06 8.99 3.81
N ARG A 140 0.08 8.35 2.65
CA ARG A 140 0.55 8.99 1.41
C ARG A 140 -0.45 10.02 0.89
N VAL A 141 -1.73 9.65 0.87
CA VAL A 141 -2.82 10.56 0.45
C VAL A 141 -2.91 11.73 1.43
N ILE A 142 -2.93 11.45 2.74
CA ILE A 142 -2.98 12.47 3.78
C ILE A 142 -1.75 13.39 3.70
N ALA A 143 -0.53 12.85 3.55
CA ALA A 143 0.68 13.65 3.39
C ALA A 143 0.61 14.58 2.17
N SER A 144 0.06 14.09 1.05
CA SER A 144 -0.11 14.89 -0.16
C SER A 144 -1.15 16.00 0.03
N LEU A 145 -2.26 15.71 0.71
CA LEU A 145 -3.28 16.71 1.06
C LEU A 145 -2.74 17.77 2.01
N ILE A 146 -2.04 17.36 3.07
CA ILE A 146 -1.38 18.28 4.01
C ILE A 146 -0.36 19.16 3.30
N ALA A 147 0.45 18.60 2.40
CA ALA A 147 1.41 19.38 1.62
C ALA A 147 0.73 20.39 0.68
N ALA A 148 -0.39 20.02 0.06
CA ALA A 148 -1.18 20.91 -0.79
C ALA A 148 -1.79 22.07 0.02
N ILE A 149 -2.38 21.78 1.20
CA ILE A 149 -2.96 22.80 2.08
C ILE A 149 -1.85 23.72 2.63
N ALA A 150 -0.70 23.18 3.04
CA ALA A 150 0.44 23.96 3.49
C ALA A 150 0.99 24.89 2.40
N ARG A 151 1.04 24.43 1.15
CA ARG A 151 1.42 25.25 -0.01
C ARG A 151 0.41 26.37 -0.27
N HIS A 152 -0.89 26.04 -0.29
CA HIS A 152 -1.98 27.02 -0.40
C HIS A 152 -1.86 28.10 0.68
N ARG A 153 -1.60 27.71 1.93
CA ARG A 153 -1.35 28.64 3.04
C ARG A 153 -0.19 29.60 2.76
N ALA A 154 0.93 29.08 2.28
CA ALA A 154 2.09 29.89 1.95
C ALA A 154 1.79 30.89 0.81
N ASP A 155 1.08 30.44 -0.22
CA ASP A 155 0.71 31.28 -1.37
C ASP A 155 -0.27 32.39 -0.98
N VAL A 156 -1.33 32.08 -0.22
CA VAL A 156 -2.31 33.06 0.28
C VAL A 156 -1.65 34.11 1.17
N LEU A 157 -0.79 33.69 2.10
CA LEU A 157 -0.09 34.62 2.98
C LEU A 157 0.91 35.50 2.21
N ARG A 158 1.54 34.95 1.16
CA ARG A 158 2.48 35.70 0.31
C ARG A 158 1.75 36.72 -0.57
N GLU A 159 0.62 36.36 -1.16
CA GLU A 159 -0.07 37.19 -2.14
C GLU A 159 -1.02 38.21 -1.49
N PHE A 160 -1.75 37.81 -0.46
CA PHE A 160 -2.81 38.62 0.14
C PHE A 160 -2.50 39.10 1.57
N GLY A 161 -1.44 38.58 2.20
CA GLY A 161 -0.99 38.98 3.54
C GLY A 161 -1.87 38.53 4.71
N LYS A 162 -3.12 38.11 4.44
CA LYS A 162 -4.08 37.63 5.44
C LYS A 162 -4.99 36.54 4.87
N PRO A 163 -5.39 35.53 5.67
CA PRO A 163 -6.37 34.52 5.27
C PRO A 163 -7.78 35.10 5.15
N THR A 164 -8.60 34.47 4.29
CA THR A 164 -10.05 34.54 4.41
C THR A 164 -10.55 33.66 5.57
N ALA A 165 -11.84 33.78 5.94
CA ALA A 165 -12.43 32.91 6.95
C ALA A 165 -12.36 31.42 6.56
N SER A 166 -12.59 31.10 5.29
CA SER A 166 -12.52 29.73 4.77
C SER A 166 -11.09 29.19 4.73
N ASP A 167 -10.11 30.03 4.41
CA ASP A 167 -8.69 29.64 4.50
C ASP A 167 -8.32 29.30 5.94
N ALA A 168 -8.73 30.14 6.90
CA ALA A 168 -8.47 29.89 8.31
C ALA A 168 -9.11 28.58 8.80
N GLU A 169 -10.34 28.28 8.38
CA GLU A 169 -11.02 27.04 8.72
C GLU A 169 -10.31 25.80 8.13
N LEU A 170 -9.95 25.84 6.85
CA LEU A 170 -9.20 24.77 6.19
C LEU A 170 -7.85 24.51 6.86
N TRP A 171 -7.17 25.58 7.27
CA TRP A 171 -5.87 25.51 7.93
C TRP A 171 -5.97 24.94 9.35
N ASP A 172 -7.04 25.23 10.06
CA ASP A 172 -7.30 24.73 11.42
C ASP A 172 -7.54 23.21 11.44
N VAL A 173 -8.06 22.64 10.34
CA VAL A 173 -8.21 21.18 10.19
C VAL A 173 -6.87 20.45 10.39
N MET A 174 -5.77 21.00 9.87
CA MET A 174 -4.44 20.37 10.03
C MET A 174 -3.98 20.37 11.49
N ALA A 175 -4.24 21.46 12.22
CA ALA A 175 -3.90 21.59 13.64
C ALA A 175 -4.75 20.64 14.51
N ARG A 176 -6.06 20.56 14.26
CA ARG A 176 -6.97 19.65 14.98
C ARG A 176 -6.60 18.18 14.82
N LEU A 177 -6.08 17.81 13.64
CA LEU A 177 -5.64 16.44 13.36
C LEU A 177 -4.24 16.14 13.94
N GLY A 178 -3.53 17.14 14.48
CA GLY A 178 -2.14 16.98 14.88
C GLY A 178 -1.26 16.62 13.67
N LEU A 179 -1.49 17.28 12.54
CA LEU A 179 -0.77 17.04 11.29
C LEU A 179 -0.24 18.35 10.67
N ASP A 180 -0.40 19.49 11.34
CA ASP A 180 0.14 20.77 10.85
C ASP A 180 1.67 20.72 10.86
N PRO A 181 2.35 20.84 9.70
CA PRO A 181 3.81 20.79 9.64
C PRO A 181 4.50 21.82 10.56
N ARG A 182 3.83 22.95 10.88
CA ARG A 182 4.36 23.97 11.80
C ARG A 182 4.49 23.48 13.24
N ASP A 183 3.69 22.51 13.65
CA ASP A 183 3.72 21.97 15.01
C ASP A 183 4.95 21.08 15.26
N TYR A 184 5.68 20.75 14.18
CA TYR A 184 6.81 19.82 14.20
C TYR A 184 8.14 20.49 13.78
N ASP A 185 8.13 21.78 13.47
CA ASP A 185 9.26 22.56 12.91
C ASP A 185 10.38 22.89 13.92
N THR A 186 10.57 22.08 14.98
CA THR A 186 11.63 22.30 15.99
C THR A 186 12.34 21.02 16.46
N ARG A 187 12.61 20.06 15.58
CA ARG A 187 13.55 18.96 15.89
C ARG A 187 14.55 18.74 14.77
N ASP A 188 15.44 19.72 14.62
CA ASP A 188 16.87 19.49 14.36
C ASP A 188 17.65 20.81 14.57
N ARG A 189 18.15 20.96 15.80
CA ARG A 189 19.44 21.60 16.11
C ARG A 189 20.24 20.62 16.95
#